data_AF-A0AAW6PP19-F1
#
_entry.id   AF-A0AAW6PP19-F1
#
_cell.length_a   1.000
_cell.length_b   1.000
_cell.length_c   1.000
_cell.angle_alpha   90.00
_cell.angle_beta   90.00
_cell.angle_gamma   90.00
#
_symmetry.space_group_name_H-M   'P 1'
#
loop_
_entity.id
_entity.type
_entity.pdbx_description
1 polymer ?
#
loop_
_entity_poly.entity_id
_entity_poly.type
_entity_poly.pdbx_seq_one_letter_code
_entity_poly.pdbx_strand_id
1 'polypeptide(L)'
;MLPVLSEKELDRLEDLLITYGNDYSVLNLAELNGFFTALASSPVAVFPEQWLPAVAGGKVPKFKKPAHEEAYTALMLRYADQVKEALTEDVDHFEPLFEESEGEGGTVSVMEEWCFGYMRGTQIAGWGELPPEQDLLLKAISLHGLEDNFELLDQMSEADIQACVPQVVEAARGLFRYFKKLH
;
A
#
# COMPACT_ATOMS: atom_id res chain seq x y z
N MET A 1 11.93 3.40 -17.00
CA MET A 1 11.22 2.15 -16.77
C MET A 1 12.21 1.08 -16.37
N LEU A 2 12.22 0.79 -15.07
CA LEU A 2 12.89 -0.40 -14.55
C LEU A 2 12.10 -1.65 -14.99
N PRO A 3 12.74 -2.82 -15.11
CA PRO A 3 12.01 -4.04 -15.44
C PRO A 3 11.05 -4.41 -14.30
N VAL A 4 9.78 -4.65 -14.66
CA VAL A 4 8.73 -5.21 -13.79
C VAL A 4 9.24 -6.44 -13.05
N LEU A 5 8.86 -6.58 -11.79
CA LEU A 5 9.23 -7.74 -10.97
C LEU A 5 8.50 -9.00 -11.48
N SER A 6 9.27 -10.07 -11.66
CA SER A 6 8.69 -11.40 -11.90
C SER A 6 8.10 -11.99 -10.61
N GLU A 7 7.23 -13.00 -10.74
CA GLU A 7 6.66 -13.74 -9.60
C GLU A 7 7.75 -14.20 -8.62
N LYS A 8 8.85 -14.79 -9.13
CA LYS A 8 9.98 -15.24 -8.30
C LYS A 8 10.67 -14.11 -7.54
N GLU A 9 10.65 -12.90 -8.10
CA GLU A 9 11.22 -11.72 -7.45
C GLU A 9 10.27 -11.15 -6.40
N LEU A 10 8.95 -11.23 -6.63
CA LEU A 10 7.92 -10.92 -5.64
C LEU A 10 7.95 -11.91 -4.48
N ASP A 11 8.01 -13.22 -4.73
CA ASP A 11 8.18 -14.26 -3.71
C ASP A 11 9.44 -14.00 -2.87
N ARG A 12 10.53 -13.63 -3.53
CA ARG A 12 11.77 -13.29 -2.84
C ARG A 12 11.64 -12.02 -2.00
N LEU A 13 10.88 -11.03 -2.46
CA LEU A 13 10.62 -9.82 -1.69
C LEU A 13 9.77 -10.15 -0.45
N GLU A 14 8.70 -10.92 -0.60
CA GLU A 14 7.86 -11.45 0.48
C GLU A 14 8.70 -12.19 1.53
N ASP A 15 9.56 -13.13 1.10
CA ASP A 15 10.49 -13.85 1.99
C ASP A 15 11.40 -12.92 2.79
N LEU A 16 11.86 -11.83 2.17
CA LEU A 16 12.73 -10.86 2.83
C LEU A 16 11.95 -9.97 3.80
N LEU A 17 10.71 -9.58 3.48
CA LEU A 17 9.80 -8.87 4.38
C LEU A 17 9.56 -9.71 5.65
N ILE A 18 9.22 -10.99 5.49
CA ILE A 18 9.02 -11.92 6.62
C ILE A 18 10.32 -12.11 7.41
N THR A 19 11.46 -12.30 6.74
CA THR A 19 12.75 -12.59 7.40
C THR A 19 13.27 -11.42 8.23
N TYR A 20 13.01 -10.20 7.80
CA TYR A 20 13.57 -8.97 8.39
C TYR A 20 12.53 -8.04 9.02
N GLY A 21 11.26 -8.43 8.97
CA GLY A 21 10.14 -7.73 9.57
C GLY A 21 10.18 -7.74 11.10
N ASN A 22 9.41 -6.84 11.68
CA ASN A 22 9.08 -6.76 13.09
C ASN A 22 7.64 -6.25 13.23
N ASP A 23 7.14 -6.16 14.45
CA ASP A 23 5.76 -5.75 14.76
C ASP A 23 5.35 -4.38 14.20
N TYR A 24 6.31 -3.55 13.78
CA TYR A 24 6.08 -2.23 13.19
C TYR A 24 6.40 -2.15 11.68
N SER A 25 6.92 -3.22 11.09
CA SER A 25 7.18 -3.28 9.64
C SER A 25 5.89 -3.44 8.85
N VAL A 26 5.95 -3.27 7.53
CA VAL A 26 4.89 -3.78 6.66
C VAL A 26 4.87 -5.30 6.74
N LEU A 27 3.68 -5.89 6.71
CA LEU A 27 3.43 -7.31 6.94
C LEU A 27 3.72 -8.15 5.69
N ASN A 28 3.24 -7.71 4.53
CA ASN A 28 3.31 -8.45 3.26
C ASN A 28 3.33 -7.53 2.03
N LEU A 29 3.28 -8.12 0.84
CA LEU A 29 3.20 -7.38 -0.42
C LEU A 29 1.93 -6.52 -0.56
N ALA A 30 0.78 -6.92 0.00
CA ALA A 30 -0.45 -6.11 -0.05
C ALA A 30 -0.31 -4.79 0.73
N GLU A 31 0.19 -4.83 1.96
CA GLU A 31 0.48 -3.61 2.73
C GLU A 31 1.56 -2.76 2.03
N LEU A 32 2.61 -3.40 1.52
CA LEU A 32 3.66 -2.69 0.79
C LEU A 32 3.12 -2.01 -0.49
N ASN A 33 2.22 -2.67 -1.21
CA ASN A 33 1.56 -2.12 -2.40
C ASN A 33 0.74 -0.87 -2.05
N GLY A 34 -0.05 -0.93 -0.98
CA GLY A 34 -0.82 0.22 -0.49
C GLY A 34 0.08 1.39 -0.12
N PHE A 35 1.16 1.11 0.59
CA PHE A 35 2.17 2.11 0.95
C PHE A 35 2.77 2.80 -0.28
N PHE A 36 3.22 2.03 -1.27
CA PHE A 36 3.76 2.60 -2.50
C PHE A 36 2.71 3.31 -3.36
N THR A 37 1.46 2.89 -3.32
CA THR A 37 0.36 3.59 -4.01
C THR A 37 0.15 4.98 -3.41
N ALA A 38 0.16 5.12 -2.08
CA ALA A 38 0.06 6.41 -1.41
C ALA A 38 1.27 7.31 -1.73
N LEU A 39 2.49 6.76 -1.74
CA LEU A 39 3.68 7.53 -2.13
C LEU A 39 3.65 7.99 -3.58
N ALA A 40 3.21 7.13 -4.50
CA ALA A 40 3.06 7.46 -5.91
C ALA A 40 1.95 8.52 -6.14
N SER A 41 0.94 8.54 -5.27
CA SER A 41 -0.15 9.53 -5.28
C SER A 41 0.19 10.82 -4.56
N SER A 42 1.34 10.90 -3.87
CA SER A 42 1.70 12.02 -3.02
C SER A 42 1.94 13.32 -3.82
N PRO A 43 1.50 14.50 -3.31
CA PRO A 43 1.84 15.80 -3.90
C PRO A 43 3.31 16.20 -3.74
N VAL A 44 4.04 15.49 -2.86
CA VAL A 44 5.45 15.73 -2.59
C VAL A 44 6.25 14.47 -2.84
N ALA A 45 7.43 14.61 -3.42
CA ALA A 45 8.34 13.49 -3.59
C ALA A 45 8.85 13.01 -2.22
N VAL A 46 8.68 11.71 -1.97
CA VAL A 46 9.22 11.03 -0.79
C VAL A 46 10.37 10.13 -1.24
N PHE A 47 11.56 10.41 -0.74
CA PHE A 47 12.77 9.71 -1.16
C PHE A 47 12.98 8.40 -0.36
N PRO A 48 13.71 7.41 -0.92
CA PRO A 48 13.97 6.12 -0.26
C PRO A 48 14.52 6.23 1.14
N GLU A 49 15.35 7.23 1.42
CA GLU A 49 15.93 7.46 2.75
C GLU A 49 14.87 7.79 3.81
N GLN A 50 13.71 8.31 3.38
CA GLN A 50 12.58 8.62 4.26
C GLN A 50 11.67 7.41 4.45
N TRP A 51 11.36 6.69 3.36
CA TRP A 51 10.35 5.63 3.42
C TRP A 51 10.90 4.23 3.70
N LEU A 52 12.17 3.92 3.38
CA LEU A 52 12.78 2.60 3.68
C LEU A 52 12.80 2.30 5.19
N PRO A 53 13.15 3.24 6.09
CA PRO A 53 13.02 3.01 7.52
C PRO A 53 11.57 2.81 7.94
N ALA A 54 10.63 3.55 7.35
CA ALA A 54 9.22 3.52 7.75
C ALA A 54 8.57 2.16 7.46
N VAL A 55 8.79 1.59 6.28
CA VAL A 55 8.29 0.25 5.92
C VAL A 55 8.98 -0.87 6.70
N ALA A 56 10.15 -0.60 7.28
CA ALA A 56 10.92 -1.55 8.09
C ALA A 56 10.71 -1.40 9.62
N GLY A 57 9.71 -0.63 10.06
CA GLY A 57 9.42 -0.44 11.49
C GLY A 57 10.31 0.61 12.17
N GLY A 58 10.61 1.70 11.46
CA GLY A 58 11.32 2.88 11.96
C GLY A 58 12.84 2.88 11.74
N LYS A 59 13.43 1.76 11.34
CA LYS A 59 14.86 1.67 10.96
C LYS A 59 15.08 0.56 9.95
N VAL A 60 16.03 0.76 9.05
CA VAL A 60 16.44 -0.29 8.10
C VAL A 60 16.91 -1.54 8.88
N PRO A 61 16.51 -2.76 8.46
CA PRO A 61 16.84 -3.98 9.20
C PRO A 61 18.35 -4.22 9.26
N LYS A 62 18.79 -4.93 10.29
CA LYS A 62 20.16 -5.48 10.33
C LYS A 62 20.20 -6.75 9.50
N PHE A 63 20.67 -6.63 8.25
CA PHE A 63 20.77 -7.76 7.35
C PHE A 63 21.80 -8.78 7.81
N LYS A 64 21.48 -10.07 7.68
CA LYS A 64 22.39 -11.17 8.04
C LYS A 64 23.57 -11.27 7.06
N LYS A 65 23.38 -10.78 5.83
CA LYS A 65 24.37 -10.85 4.73
C LYS A 65 24.21 -9.62 3.81
N PRO A 66 25.30 -9.07 3.25
CA PRO A 66 25.23 -7.96 2.29
C PRO A 66 24.33 -8.25 1.08
N ALA A 67 24.33 -9.49 0.58
CA ALA A 67 23.48 -9.90 -0.54
C ALA A 67 21.96 -9.83 -0.24
N HIS A 68 21.56 -9.89 1.02
CA HIS A 68 20.15 -9.72 1.40
C HIS A 68 19.77 -8.24 1.42
N GLU A 69 20.66 -7.38 1.90
CA GLU A 69 20.48 -5.92 1.88
C GLU A 69 20.35 -5.38 0.45
N GLU A 70 21.26 -5.82 -0.43
CA GLU A 70 21.25 -5.45 -1.85
C GLU A 70 19.95 -5.91 -2.52
N ALA A 71 19.56 -7.17 -2.29
CA ALA A 71 18.32 -7.70 -2.86
C ALA A 71 17.08 -6.99 -2.32
N TYR A 72 16.97 -6.79 -1.00
CA TYR A 72 15.85 -6.11 -0.36
C TYR A 72 15.69 -4.70 -0.92
N THR A 73 16.76 -3.92 -0.92
CA THR A 73 16.73 -2.53 -1.39
C THR A 73 16.40 -2.46 -2.88
N ALA A 74 17.04 -3.29 -3.72
CA ALA A 74 16.79 -3.27 -5.16
C ALA A 74 15.36 -3.69 -5.52
N LEU A 75 14.81 -4.71 -4.84
CA LEU A 75 13.44 -5.18 -5.06
C LEU A 75 12.42 -4.13 -4.59
N MET A 76 12.61 -3.52 -3.42
CA MET A 76 11.75 -2.45 -2.91
C MET A 76 11.70 -1.25 -3.85
N LEU A 77 12.86 -0.80 -4.35
CA LEU A 77 12.94 0.33 -5.29
C LEU A 77 12.25 0.03 -6.62
N ARG A 78 12.45 -1.18 -7.16
CA ARG A 78 11.78 -1.61 -8.40
C ARG A 78 10.28 -1.77 -8.21
N TYR A 79 9.84 -2.27 -7.06
CA TYR A 79 8.41 -2.41 -6.79
C TYR A 79 7.72 -1.05 -6.66
N ALA A 80 8.36 -0.10 -5.97
CA ALA A 80 7.87 1.27 -5.90
C ALA A 80 7.75 1.93 -7.28
N ASP A 81 8.76 1.76 -8.15
CA ASP A 81 8.73 2.26 -9.54
C ASP A 81 7.60 1.60 -10.34
N GLN A 82 7.45 0.28 -10.24
CA GLN A 82 6.38 -0.49 -10.90
C GLN A 82 4.98 -0.02 -10.49
N VAL A 83 4.72 0.19 -9.19
CA VAL A 83 3.43 0.69 -8.70
C VAL A 83 3.16 2.10 -9.21
N LYS A 84 4.18 2.97 -9.18
CA LYS A 84 4.08 4.34 -9.69
C LYS A 84 3.79 4.38 -11.19
N GLU A 85 4.46 3.53 -11.98
CA GLU A 85 4.24 3.44 -13.42
C GLU A 85 2.82 2.94 -13.72
N ALA A 86 2.34 1.91 -13.03
CA ALA A 86 0.96 1.41 -13.20
C ALA A 86 -0.09 2.52 -13.00
N LEU A 87 0.04 3.31 -11.94
CA LEU A 87 -0.81 4.49 -11.70
C LEU A 87 -0.65 5.57 -12.79
N THR A 88 0.58 5.80 -13.24
CA THR A 88 0.88 6.90 -14.18
C THR A 88 0.39 6.62 -15.59
N GLU A 89 0.53 5.37 -16.06
CA GLU A 89 0.18 4.94 -17.41
C GLU A 89 -1.32 4.73 -17.58
N ASP A 90 -1.98 4.03 -16.66
CA ASP A 90 -3.39 3.68 -16.78
C ASP A 90 -4.10 3.63 -15.42
N VAL A 91 -4.25 4.80 -14.79
CA VAL A 91 -4.97 4.93 -13.52
C VAL A 91 -6.40 4.38 -13.59
N ASP A 92 -7.04 4.41 -14.76
CA ASP A 92 -8.43 3.97 -14.89
C ASP A 92 -8.57 2.44 -14.80
N HIS A 93 -7.50 1.70 -15.06
CA HIS A 93 -7.43 0.23 -14.90
C HIS A 93 -6.48 -0.22 -13.78
N PHE A 94 -5.96 0.70 -12.96
CA PHE A 94 -5.12 0.36 -11.82
C PHE A 94 -5.93 -0.44 -10.79
N GLU A 95 -5.48 -1.64 -10.46
CA GLU A 95 -6.07 -2.47 -9.39
C GLU A 95 -5.08 -2.59 -8.22
N PRO A 96 -5.50 -2.23 -6.99
CA PRO A 96 -4.77 -2.53 -5.76
C PRO A 96 -4.44 -4.03 -5.62
N LEU A 97 -3.28 -4.34 -5.01
CA LEU A 97 -3.00 -5.71 -4.59
C LEU A 97 -3.69 -5.99 -3.25
N PHE A 98 -4.86 -6.64 -3.31
CA PHE A 98 -5.53 -7.17 -2.13
C PHE A 98 -5.22 -8.66 -1.96
N GLU A 99 -5.16 -9.11 -0.72
CA GLU A 99 -5.11 -10.53 -0.41
C GLU A 99 -6.48 -11.18 -0.66
N GLU A 100 -6.51 -12.50 -0.74
CA GLU A 100 -7.73 -13.29 -0.91
C GLU A 100 -7.88 -14.28 0.25
N SER A 101 -9.10 -14.46 0.74
CA SER A 101 -9.44 -15.46 1.76
C SER A 101 -10.69 -16.23 1.37
N GLU A 102 -10.89 -17.41 1.96
CA GLU A 102 -12.16 -18.15 1.88
C GLU A 102 -13.19 -17.51 2.82
N GLY A 103 -14.33 -17.07 2.28
CA GLY A 103 -15.48 -16.53 3.00
C GLY A 103 -16.69 -17.46 2.98
N GLU A 104 -17.85 -16.98 3.45
CA GLU A 104 -19.07 -17.80 3.53
C GLU A 104 -19.62 -18.23 2.15
N GLY A 105 -19.39 -17.40 1.13
CA GLY A 105 -19.87 -17.58 -0.24
C GLY A 105 -18.81 -17.94 -1.29
N GLY A 106 -17.56 -18.16 -0.88
CA GLY A 106 -16.40 -18.37 -1.75
C GLY A 106 -15.28 -17.38 -1.45
N THR A 107 -14.34 -17.22 -2.38
CA THR A 107 -13.20 -16.31 -2.24
C THR A 107 -13.65 -14.86 -2.10
N VAL A 108 -13.12 -14.17 -1.09
CA VAL A 108 -13.37 -12.76 -0.77
C VAL A 108 -12.07 -11.96 -0.75
N SER A 109 -12.14 -10.67 -1.10
CA SER A 109 -10.98 -9.78 -1.05
C SER A 109 -10.73 -9.27 0.37
N VAL A 110 -9.46 -9.28 0.78
CA VAL A 110 -8.97 -8.75 2.04
C VAL A 110 -8.13 -7.50 1.75
N MET A 111 -8.75 -6.34 1.93
CA MET A 111 -8.15 -5.03 1.60
C MET A 111 -7.50 -4.31 2.79
N GLU A 112 -7.61 -4.87 4.00
CA GLU A 112 -7.20 -4.22 5.25
C GLU A 112 -5.71 -3.87 5.26
N GLU A 113 -4.84 -4.85 4.96
CA GLU A 113 -3.39 -4.66 4.94
C GLU A 113 -3.01 -3.59 3.91
N TRP A 114 -3.61 -3.63 2.72
CA TRP A 114 -3.40 -2.59 1.72
C TRP A 114 -3.81 -1.21 2.23
N CYS A 115 -4.96 -1.10 2.90
CA CYS A 115 -5.44 0.17 3.47
C CYS A 115 -4.51 0.68 4.58
N PHE A 116 -4.00 -0.20 5.46
CA PHE A 116 -2.99 0.14 6.45
C PHE A 116 -1.73 0.70 5.81
N GLY A 117 -1.24 0.03 4.77
CA GLY A 117 -0.09 0.46 3.99
C GLY A 117 -0.31 1.85 3.40
N TYR A 118 -1.46 2.07 2.78
CA TYR A 118 -1.82 3.36 2.20
C TYR A 118 -1.83 4.47 3.26
N MET A 119 -2.47 4.24 4.41
CA MET A 119 -2.52 5.23 5.50
C MET A 119 -1.13 5.50 6.09
N ARG A 120 -0.26 4.49 6.21
CA ARG A 120 1.14 4.70 6.60
C ARG A 120 1.88 5.55 5.55
N GLY A 121 1.63 5.32 4.26
CA GLY A 121 2.22 6.10 3.17
C GLY A 121 1.81 7.58 3.21
N THR A 122 0.53 7.89 3.45
CA THR A 122 0.06 9.28 3.56
C THR A 122 0.68 10.02 4.74
N GLN A 123 0.88 9.33 5.88
CA GLN A 123 1.56 9.89 7.06
C GLN A 123 3.03 10.23 6.77
N ILE A 124 3.77 9.29 6.14
CA ILE A 124 5.19 9.52 5.80
C ILE A 124 5.35 10.60 4.74
N ALA A 125 4.42 10.68 3.79
CA ALA A 125 4.35 11.74 2.80
C ALA A 125 3.90 13.10 3.36
N GLY A 126 3.40 13.15 4.60
CA GLY A 126 2.95 14.37 5.25
C GLY A 126 1.76 15.01 4.55
N TRP A 127 0.77 14.20 4.15
CA TRP A 127 -0.45 14.70 3.50
C TRP A 127 -1.16 15.72 4.40
N GLY A 128 -1.51 16.87 3.82
CA GLY A 128 -2.28 17.91 4.48
C GLY A 128 -3.78 17.68 4.39
N GLU A 129 -4.56 18.67 4.84
CA GLU A 129 -6.02 18.66 4.68
C GLU A 129 -6.42 18.57 3.21
N LEU A 130 -7.34 17.65 2.92
CA LEU A 130 -7.91 17.45 1.59
C LEU A 130 -9.20 18.26 1.42
N PRO A 131 -9.55 18.69 0.18
CA PRO A 131 -10.88 19.20 -0.08
C PRO A 131 -11.97 18.15 0.21
N PRO A 132 -13.21 18.56 0.48
CA PRO A 132 -14.27 17.64 0.94
C PRO A 132 -14.48 16.40 0.06
N GLU A 133 -14.37 16.52 -1.26
CA GLU A 133 -14.53 15.38 -2.17
C GLU A 133 -13.41 14.35 -2.02
N GLN A 134 -12.16 14.80 -1.91
CA GLN A 134 -11.00 13.92 -1.75
C GLN A 134 -10.86 13.38 -0.33
N ASP A 135 -11.31 14.16 0.67
CA ASP A 135 -11.40 13.71 2.06
C ASP A 135 -12.35 12.49 2.18
N LEU A 136 -13.45 12.47 1.44
CA LEU A 136 -14.33 11.29 1.38
C LEU A 136 -13.65 10.07 0.76
N LEU A 137 -12.79 10.26 -0.25
CA LEU A 137 -12.01 9.16 -0.84
C LEU A 137 -11.00 8.62 0.17
N LEU A 138 -10.25 9.51 0.84
CA LEU A 138 -9.30 9.07 1.87
C LEU A 138 -10.02 8.37 3.03
N LYS A 139 -11.22 8.81 3.41
CA LYS A 139 -12.06 8.15 4.42
C LYS A 139 -12.47 6.73 4.04
N ALA A 140 -12.75 6.47 2.76
CA ALA A 140 -13.06 5.11 2.30
C ALA A 140 -11.87 4.15 2.53
N ILE A 141 -10.64 4.64 2.32
CA ILE A 141 -9.42 3.88 2.61
C ILE A 141 -9.17 3.79 4.11
N SER A 142 -9.26 4.91 4.84
CA SER A 142 -8.93 4.97 6.26
C SER A 142 -9.89 4.17 7.13
N LEU A 143 -11.13 3.95 6.68
CA LEU A 143 -12.09 3.06 7.33
C LEU A 143 -11.49 1.68 7.59
N HIS A 144 -10.72 1.15 6.65
CA HIS A 144 -10.10 -0.18 6.71
C HIS A 144 -8.60 -0.14 7.01
N GLY A 145 -8.02 1.04 7.23
CA GLY A 145 -6.57 1.24 7.38
C GLY A 145 -6.15 1.89 8.69
N LEU A 146 -7.05 2.01 9.66
CA LEU A 146 -6.81 2.60 10.98
C LEU A 146 -7.42 1.73 12.08
N GLU A 147 -6.63 1.45 13.11
CA GLU A 147 -7.06 0.64 14.27
C GLU A 147 -8.26 1.23 15.01
N ASP A 148 -8.43 2.57 14.99
CA ASP A 148 -9.56 3.28 15.59
C ASP A 148 -10.93 2.82 15.02
N ASN A 149 -10.94 2.20 13.84
CA ASN A 149 -12.16 1.71 13.19
C ASN A 149 -12.45 0.22 13.45
N PHE A 150 -11.60 -0.50 14.18
CA PHE A 150 -11.77 -1.94 14.42
C PHE A 150 -13.12 -2.28 15.07
N GLU A 151 -13.55 -1.54 16.09
CA GLU A 151 -14.85 -1.79 16.74
C GLU A 151 -16.03 -1.61 15.78
N LEU A 152 -15.92 -0.73 14.78
CA LEU A 152 -16.94 -0.52 13.76
C LEU A 152 -16.92 -1.66 12.74
N LEU A 153 -15.74 -2.07 12.28
CA LEU A 153 -15.56 -3.15 11.31
C LEU A 153 -16.03 -4.50 11.87
N ASP A 154 -15.80 -4.78 13.16
CA ASP A 154 -16.27 -5.98 13.86
C ASP A 154 -17.81 -6.12 13.86
N GLN A 155 -18.53 -5.02 13.63
CA GLN A 155 -20.00 -4.98 13.56
C GLN A 155 -20.53 -5.10 12.12
N MET A 156 -19.66 -4.98 11.11
CA MET A 156 -20.04 -5.06 9.70
C MET A 156 -20.14 -6.52 9.26
N SER A 157 -21.10 -6.81 8.37
CA SER A 157 -21.15 -8.11 7.74
C SER A 157 -20.05 -8.27 6.67
N GLU A 158 -19.68 -9.50 6.33
CA GLU A 158 -18.78 -9.79 5.20
C GLU A 158 -19.28 -9.11 3.92
N ALA A 159 -20.59 -9.14 3.67
CA ALA A 159 -21.21 -8.51 2.51
C ALA A 159 -21.05 -6.97 2.51
N ASP A 160 -21.15 -6.33 3.68
CA ASP A 160 -20.93 -4.88 3.80
C ASP A 160 -19.46 -4.53 3.55
N ILE A 161 -18.52 -5.34 4.07
CA ILE A 161 -17.08 -5.16 3.82
C ILE A 161 -16.76 -5.35 2.34
N GLN A 162 -17.30 -6.39 1.69
CA GLN A 162 -17.09 -6.62 0.26
C GLN A 162 -17.69 -5.51 -0.61
N ALA A 163 -18.78 -4.86 -0.18
CA ALA A 163 -19.34 -3.70 -0.86
C ALA A 163 -18.43 -2.45 -0.80
N CYS A 164 -17.47 -2.40 0.12
CA CYS A 164 -16.49 -1.32 0.23
C CYS A 164 -15.29 -1.51 -0.72
N VAL A 165 -14.99 -2.72 -1.18
CA VAL A 165 -13.86 -3.02 -2.09
C VAL A 165 -13.82 -2.08 -3.31
N PRO A 166 -14.88 -1.97 -4.16
CA PRO A 166 -14.84 -1.06 -5.30
C PRO A 166 -14.70 0.41 -4.91
N GLN A 167 -15.11 0.80 -3.70
CA GLN A 167 -14.97 2.17 -3.20
C GLN A 167 -13.52 2.48 -2.86
N VAL A 168 -12.79 1.53 -2.26
CA VAL A 168 -11.34 1.66 -1.99
C VAL A 168 -10.55 1.75 -3.29
N VAL A 169 -10.89 0.93 -4.30
CA VAL A 169 -10.27 1.01 -5.63
C VAL A 169 -10.47 2.40 -6.25
N GLU A 170 -11.71 2.90 -6.29
CA GLU A 170 -11.99 4.23 -6.85
C GLU A 170 -11.39 5.37 -6.02
N ALA A 171 -11.27 5.20 -4.70
CA ALA A 171 -10.59 6.14 -3.83
C ALA A 171 -9.10 6.28 -4.18
N ALA A 172 -8.39 5.16 -4.34
CA ALA A 172 -6.99 5.15 -4.74
C ALA A 172 -6.77 5.88 -6.07
N ARG A 173 -7.59 5.54 -7.09
CA ARG A 173 -7.57 6.17 -8.41
C ARG A 173 -7.90 7.65 -8.34
N GLY A 174 -8.95 8.01 -7.60
CA GLY A 174 -9.43 9.39 -7.46
C GLY A 174 -8.43 10.31 -6.77
N LEU A 175 -7.77 9.84 -5.70
CA LEU A 175 -6.72 10.57 -5.00
C LEU A 175 -5.50 10.78 -5.90
N PHE A 176 -5.05 9.75 -6.63
CA PHE A 176 -3.98 9.89 -7.60
C PHE A 176 -4.33 10.92 -8.69
N ARG A 177 -5.52 10.82 -9.29
CA ARG A 177 -5.99 11.79 -10.30
C ARG A 177 -6.05 13.22 -9.78
N TYR A 178 -6.44 13.40 -8.52
CA TYR A 178 -6.48 14.72 -7.89
C TYR A 178 -5.09 15.34 -7.81
N PHE A 179 -4.13 14.65 -7.19
CA PHE A 179 -2.78 15.18 -7.01
C PHE A 179 -2.01 15.30 -8.33
N LYS A 180 -2.20 14.37 -9.27
CA LYS A 180 -1.61 14.46 -10.62
C LYS A 180 -2.03 15.72 -11.37
N LYS A 181 -3.24 16.26 -11.14
CA LYS A 181 -3.72 17.51 -11.77
C LYS A 181 -3.12 18.78 -11.17
N LEU A 182 -2.52 18.70 -9.97
CA LEU A 182 -1.87 19.84 -9.31
C LEU A 182 -0.43 20.09 -9.79
N HIS A 183 0.12 19.17 -10.60
CA HIS A 183 1.46 19.21 -11.17
C HIS A 183 1.41 19.39 -12.69
#